data_AF-A0A3N2M5R3-F1
#
_entry.id   AF-A0A3N2M5R3-F1
#
_cell.length_a   1.000
_cell.length_b   1.000
_cell.length_c   1.000
_cell.angle_alpha   90.00
_cell.angle_beta   90.00
_cell.angle_gamma   90.00
#
_symmetry.space_group_name_H-M   'P 1'
#
loop_
_entity.id
_entity.type
_entity.pdbx_description
1 polymer ?
#
loop_
_entity_poly.entity_id
_entity_poly.type
_entity_poly.pdbx_seq_one_letter_code
_entity_poly.pdbx_strand_id
1 'polypeptide(L)'
;MKKLIRILSVMLSVALATTLVAGAYGGCVSPLRSTLPALLAMTFPFCAIAAIACAIVCFFFSRLSSAILACALIASFPTLKNYFPLNFGSKDNTPDDAATSFKLMTYNVCNLTDFTAPDNPSPINPTLSFILSQEPDIAALQECATFTTSTSAPVSTAQLDSLYARYPYRSNGAEGQAILSKFPFIEIRLHYRPAQGFQVRAYSVYAPTDTFTLFNMHLKSIGLNHEDKELYRDITKGKTEGTPLSSELKEIRHSLIGKLSEAFRQRAVQAEKVKELVDSIGGKVIVCGDFNDVPLCYAIRTIESAGLKDAYTQAALGYAVTFHADRFYFRIDHILYRGFTPSNVKRITTPHSDHYPLTAVFTPDR
;
A
#
# COMPACT_ATOMS: atom_id res chain seq x y z
N MET A 1 -17.66 10.74 -42.86
CA MET A 1 -17.75 10.85 -41.38
C MET A 1 -17.74 9.49 -40.67
N LYS A 2 -18.68 8.56 -40.91
CA LYS A 2 -18.73 7.25 -40.20
C LYS A 2 -17.45 6.39 -40.30
N LYS A 3 -16.80 6.35 -41.48
CA LYS A 3 -15.51 5.64 -41.66
C LYS A 3 -14.38 6.26 -40.83
N LEU A 4 -14.27 7.59 -40.83
CA LEU A 4 -13.25 8.31 -40.06
C LEU A 4 -13.43 8.09 -38.55
N ILE A 5 -14.66 8.18 -38.05
CA ILE A 5 -14.99 7.90 -36.64
C ILE A 5 -14.58 6.49 -36.25
N ARG A 6 -14.84 5.49 -37.10
CA ARG A 6 -14.46 4.09 -36.86
C ARG A 6 -12.93 3.89 -36.88
N ILE A 7 -12.21 4.57 -37.77
CA ILE A 7 -10.74 4.50 -37.81
C ILE A 7 -10.16 5.09 -36.53
N LEU A 8 -10.62 6.28 -36.14
CA LEU A 8 -10.20 6.94 -34.91
C LEU A 8 -10.54 6.10 -33.67
N SER A 9 -11.72 5.47 -33.62
CA SER A 9 -12.08 4.61 -32.49
C SER A 9 -11.17 3.39 -32.40
N VAL A 10 -10.78 2.78 -33.52
CA VAL A 10 -9.85 1.65 -33.51
C VAL A 10 -8.46 2.09 -33.05
N MET A 11 -7.94 3.21 -33.55
CA MET A 11 -6.64 3.74 -33.12
C MET A 11 -6.61 4.03 -31.62
N LEU A 12 -7.64 4.69 -31.09
CA LEU A 12 -7.73 4.99 -29.66
C LEU A 12 -7.86 3.71 -28.82
N SER A 13 -8.64 2.73 -29.27
CA SER A 13 -8.74 1.42 -28.60
C SER A 13 -7.42 0.68 -28.58
N VAL A 14 -6.65 0.69 -29.67
CA VAL A 14 -5.32 0.06 -29.72
C VAL A 14 -4.36 0.75 -28.76
N ALA A 15 -4.35 2.08 -28.72
CA ALA A 15 -3.51 2.83 -27.79
C ALA A 15 -3.87 2.50 -26.33
N LEU A 16 -5.15 2.55 -25.97
CA LEU A 16 -5.61 2.22 -24.61
C LEU A 16 -5.35 0.75 -24.25
N ALA A 17 -5.59 -0.19 -25.16
CA ALA A 17 -5.29 -1.61 -24.96
C ALA A 17 -3.80 -1.85 -24.71
N THR A 18 -2.94 -1.19 -25.48
CA THR A 18 -1.47 -1.29 -25.33
C THR A 18 -1.04 -0.74 -23.99
N THR A 19 -1.50 0.45 -23.62
CA THR A 19 -1.22 1.07 -22.31
C THR A 19 -1.72 0.21 -21.16
N LEU A 20 -2.92 -0.37 -21.27
CA LEU A 20 -3.49 -1.25 -20.25
C LEU A 20 -2.62 -2.49 -20.02
N VAL A 21 -2.27 -3.20 -21.09
CA VAL A 21 -1.44 -4.42 -20.99
C VAL A 21 -0.03 -4.08 -20.52
N ALA A 22 0.56 -3.00 -21.02
CA ALA A 22 1.87 -2.54 -20.57
C ALA A 22 1.85 -2.15 -19.08
N GLY A 23 0.79 -1.50 -18.60
CA GLY A 23 0.60 -1.21 -17.18
C GLY A 23 0.42 -2.49 -16.34
N ALA A 24 -0.35 -3.46 -16.84
CA ALA A 24 -0.62 -4.71 -16.13
C ALA A 24 0.66 -5.50 -15.76
N TYR A 25 1.67 -5.42 -16.61
CA TYR A 25 2.95 -6.11 -16.49
C TYR A 25 4.14 -5.17 -16.28
N GLY A 26 3.89 -3.87 -16.08
CA GLY A 26 4.94 -2.85 -16.01
C GLY A 26 5.90 -3.06 -14.84
N GLY A 27 5.41 -3.59 -13.72
CA GLY A 27 6.23 -3.94 -12.57
C GLY A 27 7.21 -5.09 -12.80
N CYS A 28 7.18 -5.79 -13.93
CA CYS A 28 8.18 -6.80 -14.28
C CYS A 28 9.51 -6.19 -14.76
N VAL A 29 9.54 -4.88 -15.06
CA VAL A 29 10.74 -4.18 -15.51
C VAL A 29 11.31 -3.35 -14.36
N SER A 30 12.58 -3.56 -14.05
CA SER A 30 13.28 -2.78 -13.02
C SER A 30 13.30 -1.28 -13.37
N PRO A 31 12.87 -0.40 -12.45
CA PRO A 31 13.03 1.05 -12.57
C PRO A 31 14.46 1.52 -12.80
N LEU A 32 15.46 0.71 -12.42
CA LEU A 32 16.87 0.96 -12.70
C LEU A 32 17.21 0.85 -14.20
N ARG A 33 16.42 0.07 -14.97
CA ARG A 33 16.52 0.01 -16.43
C ARG A 33 15.66 1.08 -17.09
N SER A 34 14.40 1.19 -16.68
CA SER A 34 13.47 2.20 -17.17
C SER A 34 12.32 2.41 -16.19
N THR A 35 11.97 3.67 -15.91
CA THR A 35 10.87 4.03 -15.00
C THR A 35 9.52 4.10 -15.70
N LEU A 36 9.48 4.12 -17.04
CA LEU A 36 8.23 4.20 -17.81
C LEU A 36 7.27 3.03 -17.50
N PRO A 37 7.72 1.75 -17.42
CA PRO A 37 6.85 0.65 -17.03
C PRO A 37 6.23 0.80 -15.63
N ALA A 38 6.99 1.34 -14.66
CA ALA A 38 6.48 1.59 -13.31
C ALA A 38 5.42 2.71 -13.29
N LEU A 39 5.63 3.78 -14.07
CA LEU A 39 4.63 4.83 -14.29
C LEU A 39 3.34 4.27 -14.91
N LEU A 40 3.46 3.40 -15.92
CA LEU A 40 2.31 2.73 -16.54
C LEU A 40 1.57 1.83 -15.56
N ALA A 41 2.31 1.06 -14.74
CA ALA A 41 1.73 0.21 -13.69
C ALA A 41 0.94 1.02 -12.66
N MET A 42 1.47 2.18 -12.24
CA MET A 42 0.75 3.09 -11.34
C MET A 42 -0.59 3.56 -11.92
N THR A 43 -0.67 3.76 -13.24
CA THR A 43 -1.91 4.19 -13.92
C THR A 43 -2.88 3.06 -14.26
N PHE A 44 -2.50 1.80 -14.04
CA PHE A 44 -3.25 0.63 -14.47
C PHE A 44 -4.74 0.62 -14.05
N PRO A 45 -5.12 0.92 -12.79
CA PRO A 45 -6.53 0.90 -12.39
C PRO A 45 -7.40 1.89 -13.19
N PHE A 46 -6.86 3.07 -13.48
CA PHE A 46 -7.56 4.08 -14.28
C PHE A 46 -7.69 3.64 -15.74
N CYS A 47 -6.63 3.06 -16.31
CA CYS A 47 -6.67 2.49 -17.67
C CYS A 47 -7.68 1.35 -17.78
N ALA A 48 -7.81 0.51 -16.75
CA ALA A 48 -8.78 -0.58 -16.72
C ALA A 48 -10.23 -0.06 -16.73
N ILE A 49 -10.53 0.92 -15.87
CA ILE A 49 -11.86 1.56 -15.83
C ILE A 49 -12.18 2.21 -17.18
N ALA A 50 -11.23 2.97 -17.74
CA ALA A 50 -11.38 3.58 -19.06
C ALA A 50 -11.60 2.52 -20.15
N ALA A 51 -10.85 1.41 -20.13
CA ALA A 51 -11.00 0.34 -21.10
C ALA A 51 -12.37 -0.35 -21.01
N ILE A 52 -12.89 -0.59 -19.81
CA ILE A 52 -14.24 -1.15 -19.60
C ILE A 52 -15.29 -0.18 -20.17
N ALA A 53 -15.25 1.09 -19.78
CA ALA A 53 -16.20 2.09 -20.26
C ALA A 53 -16.15 2.24 -21.79
N CYS A 54 -14.95 2.36 -22.35
CA CYS A 54 -14.75 2.45 -23.80
C CYS A 54 -15.19 1.17 -24.53
N ALA A 55 -14.99 -0.02 -23.95
CA ALA A 55 -15.43 -1.28 -24.56
C ALA A 55 -16.96 -1.34 -24.67
N ILE A 56 -17.67 -0.91 -23.63
CA ILE A 56 -19.15 -0.84 -23.61
C ILE A 56 -19.64 0.19 -24.64
N VAL A 57 -19.08 1.39 -24.64
CA VAL A 57 -19.45 2.46 -25.58
C VAL A 57 -19.19 2.02 -27.02
N CYS A 58 -18.01 1.46 -27.30
CA CYS A 58 -17.64 0.98 -28.64
C CYS A 58 -18.48 -0.20 -29.11
N PHE A 59 -19.07 -1.00 -28.21
CA PHE A 59 -19.91 -2.13 -28.61
C PHE A 59 -21.04 -1.71 -29.56
N PHE A 60 -21.60 -0.51 -29.38
CA PHE A 60 -22.73 -0.01 -30.15
C PHE A 60 -22.37 0.54 -31.55
N PHE A 61 -21.12 0.97 -31.79
CA PHE A 61 -20.73 1.60 -33.07
C PHE A 61 -19.44 1.06 -33.71
N SER A 62 -18.62 0.31 -32.97
CA SER A 62 -17.40 -0.35 -33.46
C SER A 62 -17.11 -1.64 -32.69
N ARG A 63 -17.69 -2.76 -33.16
CA ARG A 63 -17.46 -4.09 -32.56
C ARG A 63 -15.98 -4.49 -32.50
N LEU A 64 -15.18 -4.06 -33.47
CA LEU A 64 -13.73 -4.32 -33.49
C LEU A 64 -13.02 -3.58 -32.34
N SER A 65 -13.31 -2.29 -32.14
CA SER A 65 -12.78 -1.52 -31.00
C SER A 65 -13.15 -2.16 -29.66
N SER A 66 -14.40 -2.59 -29.51
CA SER A 66 -14.89 -3.30 -28.32
C SER A 66 -14.14 -4.62 -28.09
N ALA A 67 -13.96 -5.43 -29.15
CA ALA A 67 -13.21 -6.69 -29.09
C ALA A 67 -11.73 -6.49 -28.70
N ILE A 68 -11.05 -5.49 -29.26
CA ILE A 68 -9.66 -5.16 -28.91
C ILE A 68 -9.53 -4.87 -27.41
N LEU A 69 -10.42 -4.03 -26.87
CA LEU A 69 -10.40 -3.68 -25.45
C LEU A 69 -10.78 -4.88 -24.55
N ALA A 70 -11.74 -5.70 -24.97
CA ALA A 70 -12.10 -6.93 -24.26
C ALA A 70 -10.93 -7.92 -24.19
N CYS A 71 -10.22 -8.14 -25.30
CA CYS A 71 -9.01 -8.97 -25.32
C CYS A 71 -7.92 -8.42 -24.39
N ALA A 72 -7.71 -7.11 -24.37
CA ALA A 72 -6.74 -6.48 -23.48
C ALA A 72 -7.12 -6.62 -21.99
N LEU A 73 -8.41 -6.51 -21.65
CA LEU A 73 -8.93 -6.75 -20.30
C LEU A 73 -8.74 -8.21 -19.88
N ILE A 74 -9.01 -9.17 -20.76
CA ILE A 74 -8.76 -10.60 -20.52
C ILE A 74 -7.26 -10.84 -20.28
N ALA A 75 -6.39 -10.29 -21.14
CA ALA A 75 -4.94 -10.40 -20.99
C ALA A 75 -4.42 -9.77 -19.70
N SER A 76 -5.14 -8.79 -19.15
CA SER A 76 -4.79 -8.09 -17.91
C SER A 76 -5.53 -8.63 -16.68
N PHE A 77 -6.37 -9.66 -16.83
CA PHE A 77 -7.23 -10.20 -15.77
C PHE A 77 -6.47 -10.68 -14.53
N PRO A 78 -5.29 -11.34 -14.64
CA PRO A 78 -4.49 -11.68 -13.46
C PRO A 78 -4.13 -10.45 -12.62
N THR A 79 -3.71 -9.36 -13.26
CA THR A 79 -3.40 -8.09 -12.56
C THR A 79 -4.67 -7.47 -11.98
N LEU A 80 -5.80 -7.48 -12.70
CA LEU A 80 -7.08 -7.00 -12.16
C LEU A 80 -7.47 -7.69 -10.86
N LYS A 81 -7.28 -9.02 -10.76
CA LYS A 81 -7.60 -9.79 -9.54
C LYS A 81 -6.74 -9.38 -8.33
N ASN A 82 -5.53 -8.88 -8.53
CA ASN A 82 -4.67 -8.38 -7.44
C ASN A 82 -5.10 -7.00 -6.92
N TYR A 83 -5.68 -6.17 -7.80
CA TYR A 83 -6.24 -4.87 -7.42
C TYR A 83 -7.67 -4.98 -6.86
N PHE A 84 -8.47 -5.90 -7.38
CA PHE A 84 -9.85 -6.14 -7.00
C PHE A 84 -10.09 -7.63 -6.72
N PRO A 85 -9.55 -8.17 -5.61
CA PRO A 85 -9.81 -9.55 -5.23
C PRO A 85 -11.31 -9.79 -4.96
N LEU A 86 -11.80 -10.96 -5.38
CA LEU A 86 -13.21 -11.38 -5.26
C LEU A 86 -13.36 -12.55 -4.28
N ASN A 87 -12.72 -12.47 -3.12
CA ASN A 87 -12.78 -13.51 -2.09
C ASN A 87 -14.07 -13.35 -1.27
N PHE A 88 -15.19 -13.81 -1.83
CA PHE A 88 -16.49 -13.82 -1.16
C PHE A 88 -16.51 -14.86 -0.02
N GLY A 89 -17.10 -14.47 1.11
CA GLY A 89 -17.18 -15.33 2.28
C GLY A 89 -15.80 -15.48 2.94
N SER A 90 -15.50 -14.65 3.92
CA SER A 90 -14.44 -15.00 4.87
C SER A 90 -14.85 -16.35 5.47
N LYS A 91 -14.06 -17.40 5.23
CA LYS A 91 -14.27 -18.65 5.97
C LYS A 91 -14.11 -18.29 7.44
N ASP A 92 -15.18 -18.48 8.22
CA ASP A 92 -15.06 -18.36 9.66
C ASP A 92 -14.01 -19.35 10.11
N ASN A 93 -13.05 -18.87 10.90
CA ASN A 93 -12.03 -19.72 11.49
C ASN A 93 -12.75 -20.83 12.27
N THR A 94 -12.35 -22.09 12.08
CA THR A 94 -12.82 -23.15 12.97
C THR A 94 -12.40 -22.82 14.42
N PRO A 95 -13.05 -23.38 15.46
CA PRO A 95 -12.64 -23.13 16.85
C PRO A 95 -11.13 -23.37 17.10
N ASP A 96 -10.55 -24.36 16.44
CA ASP A 96 -9.11 -24.66 16.49
C ASP A 96 -8.27 -23.59 15.78
N ASP A 97 -8.74 -23.08 14.65
CA ASP A 97 -8.08 -21.99 13.94
C ASP A 97 -8.16 -20.69 14.75
N ALA A 98 -9.27 -20.44 15.46
CA ALA A 98 -9.43 -19.28 16.32
C ALA A 98 -8.45 -19.30 17.50
N ALA A 99 -8.23 -20.47 18.11
CA ALA A 99 -7.29 -20.65 19.22
C ALA A 99 -5.82 -20.49 18.81
N THR A 100 -5.51 -20.67 17.53
CA THR A 100 -4.14 -20.62 16.98
C THR A 100 -3.88 -19.38 16.12
N SER A 101 -4.90 -18.56 15.87
CA SER A 101 -4.81 -17.37 15.03
C SER A 101 -4.36 -16.13 15.79
N PHE A 102 -3.80 -15.16 15.06
CA PHE A 102 -3.53 -13.82 15.57
C PHE A 102 -3.89 -12.74 14.56
N LYS A 103 -4.29 -11.58 15.06
CA LYS A 103 -4.59 -10.37 14.28
C LYS A 103 -3.36 -9.47 14.18
N LEU A 104 -2.86 -9.29 12.97
CA LEU A 104 -1.84 -8.29 12.64
C LEU A 104 -2.51 -7.01 12.11
N MET A 105 -2.01 -5.87 12.53
CA MET A 105 -2.28 -4.56 11.95
C MET A 105 -0.97 -3.96 11.44
N THR A 106 -0.99 -3.38 10.24
CA THR A 106 0.02 -2.42 9.78
C THR A 106 -0.63 -1.06 9.62
N TYR A 107 0.04 -0.01 10.11
CA TYR A 107 -0.52 1.33 10.10
C TYR A 107 0.57 2.41 10.13
N ASN A 108 0.70 3.20 9.06
CA ASN A 108 1.41 4.47 9.10
C ASN A 108 0.56 5.45 9.94
N VAL A 109 1.09 5.90 11.07
CA VAL A 109 0.36 6.74 12.03
C VAL A 109 0.69 8.22 11.91
N CYS A 110 1.52 8.61 10.93
CA CYS A 110 1.93 9.99 10.67
C CYS A 110 2.29 10.77 11.95
N ASN A 111 3.24 10.22 12.71
CA ASN A 111 3.74 10.75 13.98
C ASN A 111 2.64 11.00 15.03
N LEU A 112 1.59 10.19 15.00
CA LEU A 112 0.40 10.30 15.86
C LEU A 112 -0.27 11.67 15.73
N THR A 113 -0.21 12.27 14.54
CA THR A 113 -0.87 13.54 14.25
C THR A 113 -2.38 13.36 14.28
N ASP A 114 -3.08 14.34 14.86
CA ASP A 114 -4.54 14.37 14.95
C ASP A 114 -5.11 15.08 13.72
N PHE A 115 -5.57 14.28 12.77
CA PHE A 115 -6.22 14.73 11.55
C PHE A 115 -7.71 15.07 11.74
N THR A 116 -8.28 14.80 12.92
CA THR A 116 -9.73 14.94 13.15
C THR A 116 -10.12 16.34 13.61
N ALA A 117 -9.22 17.05 14.30
CA ALA A 117 -9.50 18.36 14.84
C ALA A 117 -8.23 19.22 14.95
N PRO A 118 -7.67 19.70 13.81
CA PRO A 118 -6.43 20.48 13.80
C PRO A 118 -6.52 21.79 14.61
N ASP A 119 -7.71 22.41 14.67
CA ASP A 119 -7.94 23.66 15.40
C ASP A 119 -8.42 23.46 16.85
N ASN A 120 -8.75 22.23 17.24
CA ASN A 120 -9.24 21.90 18.58
C ASN A 120 -8.85 20.48 18.97
N PRO A 121 -7.59 20.26 19.35
CA PRO A 121 -7.05 18.92 19.50
C PRO A 121 -7.72 18.15 20.64
N SER A 122 -7.96 16.87 20.42
CA SER A 122 -8.51 15.97 21.42
C SER A 122 -7.64 15.94 22.69
N PRO A 123 -8.22 15.83 23.90
CA PRO A 123 -7.46 15.73 25.15
C PRO A 123 -6.65 14.42 25.28
N ILE A 124 -6.88 13.46 24.38
CA ILE A 124 -6.15 12.20 24.24
C ILE A 124 -5.84 11.94 22.77
N ASN A 125 -4.79 11.17 22.47
CA ASN A 125 -4.42 10.92 21.09
C ASN A 125 -5.44 9.98 20.41
N PRO A 126 -6.15 10.42 19.35
CA PRO A 126 -7.23 9.62 18.78
C PRO A 126 -6.72 8.37 18.04
N THR A 127 -5.51 8.44 17.47
CA THR A 127 -4.88 7.31 16.76
C THR A 127 -4.56 6.17 17.70
N LEU A 128 -4.02 6.45 18.90
CA LEU A 128 -3.78 5.43 19.93
C LEU A 128 -5.09 4.83 20.46
N SER A 129 -6.11 5.65 20.70
CA SER A 129 -7.45 5.17 21.10
C SER A 129 -8.06 4.24 20.05
N PHE A 130 -7.86 4.56 18.77
CA PHE A 130 -8.29 3.71 17.67
C PHE A 130 -7.52 2.39 17.63
N ILE A 131 -6.19 2.39 17.77
CA ILE A 131 -5.41 1.14 17.83
C ILE A 131 -5.89 0.27 19.00
N LEU A 132 -6.16 0.88 20.15
CA LEU A 132 -6.72 0.19 21.32
C LEU A 132 -8.09 -0.41 21.00
N SER A 133 -8.99 0.30 20.32
CA SER A 133 -10.33 -0.21 19.99
C SER A 133 -10.33 -1.31 18.93
N GLN A 134 -9.31 -1.36 18.08
CA GLN A 134 -9.16 -2.42 17.07
C GLN A 134 -8.56 -3.71 17.65
N GLU A 135 -7.97 -3.66 18.84
CA GLU A 135 -7.41 -4.81 19.58
C GLU A 135 -6.54 -5.80 18.77
N PRO A 136 -5.66 -5.36 17.85
CA PRO A 136 -4.74 -6.28 17.19
C PRO A 136 -3.86 -7.01 18.21
N ASP A 137 -3.39 -8.21 17.89
CA ASP A 137 -2.40 -8.92 18.71
C ASP A 137 -1.00 -8.36 18.47
N ILE A 138 -0.76 -7.88 17.25
CA ILE A 138 0.47 -7.18 16.84
C ILE A 138 0.08 -5.98 15.99
N ALA A 139 0.59 -4.79 16.34
CA ALA A 139 0.51 -3.60 15.50
C ALA A 139 1.91 -3.16 15.09
N ALA A 140 2.21 -3.25 13.79
CA ALA A 140 3.42 -2.72 13.15
C ALA A 140 3.14 -1.30 12.65
N LEU A 141 3.84 -0.33 13.21
CA LEU A 141 3.52 1.09 13.03
C LEU A 141 4.66 1.79 12.28
N GLN A 142 4.31 2.56 11.26
CA GLN A 142 5.23 3.41 10.49
C GLN A 142 5.01 4.87 10.88
N GLU A 143 6.03 5.71 10.68
CA GLU A 143 6.08 7.10 11.15
C GLU A 143 5.67 7.24 12.62
N CYS A 144 6.12 6.33 13.47
CA CYS A 144 5.86 6.37 14.90
C CYS A 144 7.18 6.55 15.65
N ALA A 145 7.66 7.79 15.77
CA ALA A 145 8.91 8.09 16.48
C ALA A 145 8.83 7.84 18.00
N THR A 146 7.63 7.96 18.58
CA THR A 146 7.38 7.66 19.98
C THR A 146 5.88 7.47 20.22
N PHE A 147 5.54 6.76 21.29
CA PHE A 147 4.16 6.65 21.78
C PHE A 147 3.78 7.77 22.75
N THR A 148 4.75 8.53 23.26
CA THR A 148 4.53 9.41 24.43
C THR A 148 4.23 10.85 24.07
N THR A 149 4.52 11.28 22.85
CA THR A 149 4.35 12.67 22.41
C THR A 149 3.84 12.72 20.99
N SER A 150 2.97 13.68 20.73
CA SER A 150 2.56 14.11 19.39
C SER A 150 2.52 15.63 19.37
N THR A 151 2.78 16.22 18.20
CA THR A 151 2.82 17.67 18.01
C THR A 151 1.44 18.30 17.97
N SER A 152 0.39 17.51 17.72
CA SER A 152 -0.96 18.01 17.51
C SER A 152 -1.95 17.56 18.58
N ALA A 153 -1.78 16.39 19.20
CA ALA A 153 -2.67 15.94 20.29
C ALA A 153 -1.85 15.27 21.41
N PRO A 154 -2.09 15.62 22.68
CA PRO A 154 -1.37 15.02 23.79
C PRO A 154 -1.67 13.53 23.91
N VAL A 155 -0.68 12.79 24.42
CA VAL A 155 -0.87 11.41 24.87
C VAL A 155 -0.96 11.44 26.39
N SER A 156 -2.10 11.02 26.96
CA SER A 156 -2.29 11.04 28.42
C SER A 156 -1.64 9.82 29.10
N THR A 157 -1.28 9.97 30.38
CA THR A 157 -0.73 8.86 31.18
C THR A 157 -1.69 7.66 31.22
N ALA A 158 -2.99 7.89 31.45
CA ALA A 158 -3.99 6.81 31.47
C ALA A 158 -4.10 6.08 30.12
N GLN A 159 -3.90 6.80 29.00
CA GLN A 159 -3.87 6.19 27.68
C GLN A 159 -2.62 5.33 27.47
N LEU A 160 -1.45 5.81 27.92
CA LEU A 160 -0.22 5.01 27.92
C LEU A 160 -0.31 3.78 28.83
N ASP A 161 -0.89 3.92 30.02
CA ASP A 161 -1.11 2.81 30.95
C ASP A 161 -2.00 1.74 30.29
N SER A 162 -3.08 2.16 29.63
CA SER A 162 -3.95 1.26 28.87
C SER A 162 -3.20 0.59 27.72
N LEU A 163 -2.36 1.35 26.99
CA LEU A 163 -1.54 0.84 25.90
C LEU A 163 -0.54 -0.22 26.40
N TYR A 164 0.18 0.06 27.47
CA TYR A 164 1.21 -0.82 28.01
C TYR A 164 0.64 -2.02 28.77
N ALA A 165 -0.53 -1.89 29.38
CA ALA A 165 -1.27 -3.01 29.94
C ALA A 165 -1.72 -3.98 28.84
N ARG A 166 -2.18 -3.45 27.69
CA ARG A 166 -2.60 -4.27 26.55
C ARG A 166 -1.43 -4.85 25.76
N TYR A 167 -0.33 -4.11 25.64
CA TYR A 167 0.84 -4.47 24.85
C TYR A 167 2.10 -4.48 25.75
N PRO A 168 2.30 -5.56 26.51
CA PRO A 168 3.46 -5.68 27.40
C PRO A 168 4.79 -5.69 26.63
N TYR A 169 4.79 -6.15 25.37
CA TYR A 169 5.97 -6.16 24.50
C TYR A 169 5.86 -5.04 23.47
N ARG A 170 6.85 -4.16 23.45
CA ARG A 170 6.85 -2.95 22.61
C ARG A 170 8.25 -2.52 22.24
N SER A 171 8.41 -1.98 21.04
CA SER A 171 9.65 -1.32 20.60
C SER A 171 9.32 0.06 20.08
N ASN A 172 9.97 1.07 20.66
CA ASN A 172 9.68 2.46 20.38
C ASN A 172 10.55 2.97 19.23
N GLY A 173 9.90 3.44 18.16
CA GLY A 173 10.27 4.49 17.22
C GLY A 173 11.69 4.71 16.70
N ALA A 174 12.62 3.77 16.88
CA ALA A 174 13.88 3.81 16.14
C ALA A 174 13.56 3.83 14.64
N GLU A 175 14.15 4.81 13.95
CA GLU A 175 13.90 5.09 12.53
C GLU A 175 12.42 5.33 12.20
N GLY A 176 11.62 5.85 13.13
CA GLY A 176 10.18 6.09 12.91
C GLY A 176 9.35 4.82 12.78
N GLN A 177 9.88 3.66 13.19
CA GLN A 177 9.19 2.38 13.15
C GLN A 177 8.94 1.89 14.58
N ALA A 178 7.71 1.50 14.89
CA ALA A 178 7.35 0.99 16.21
C ALA A 178 6.55 -0.32 16.11
N ILE A 179 6.55 -1.08 17.19
CA ILE A 179 5.73 -2.28 17.31
C ILE A 179 5.07 -2.32 18.68
N LEU A 180 3.78 -2.67 18.70
CA LEU A 180 3.02 -3.03 19.89
C LEU A 180 2.62 -4.50 19.75
N SER A 181 2.89 -5.32 20.77
CA SER A 181 2.57 -6.74 20.72
C SER A 181 2.08 -7.28 22.06
N LYS A 182 1.07 -8.16 21.99
CA LYS A 182 0.65 -9.02 23.10
C LYS A 182 1.63 -10.19 23.30
N PHE A 183 2.44 -10.50 22.28
CA PHE A 183 3.36 -11.63 22.27
C PHE A 183 4.81 -11.19 22.50
N PRO A 184 5.65 -12.02 23.15
CA PRO A 184 7.08 -11.76 23.25
C PRO A 184 7.71 -11.65 21.87
N PHE A 185 8.71 -10.78 21.73
CA PHE A 185 9.55 -10.73 20.55
C PHE A 185 10.98 -10.30 20.89
N ILE A 186 11.91 -10.65 20.01
CA ILE A 186 13.29 -10.17 20.04
C ILE A 186 13.55 -9.43 18.73
N GLU A 187 14.10 -8.22 18.80
CA GLU A 187 14.53 -7.48 17.62
C GLU A 187 15.75 -8.15 16.99
N ILE A 188 15.66 -8.42 15.69
CA ILE A 188 16.75 -8.97 14.89
C ILE A 188 17.56 -7.79 14.35
N ARG A 189 18.84 -7.74 14.72
CA ARG A 189 19.76 -6.71 14.21
C ARG A 189 20.06 -6.95 12.73
N LEU A 190 19.46 -6.14 11.87
CA LEU A 190 19.72 -6.16 10.44
C LEU A 190 21.04 -5.44 10.14
N HIS A 191 21.93 -6.08 9.39
CA HIS A 191 23.21 -5.52 8.99
C HIS A 191 23.13 -5.00 7.56
N TYR A 192 22.76 -3.74 7.39
CA TYR A 192 22.77 -3.05 6.11
C TYR A 192 23.16 -1.58 6.30
N ARG A 193 23.59 -0.92 5.22
CA ARG A 193 23.77 0.54 5.22
C ARG A 193 22.44 1.17 4.78
N PRO A 194 21.68 1.82 5.68
CA PRO A 194 20.41 2.41 5.29
C PRO A 194 20.64 3.55 4.31
N ALA A 195 19.99 3.47 3.15
CA ALA A 195 19.83 4.61 2.27
C ALA A 195 18.83 5.59 2.89
N GLN A 196 18.91 6.88 2.56
CA GLN A 196 17.99 7.88 3.09
C GLN A 196 16.53 7.55 2.72
N GLY A 197 15.64 7.49 3.72
CA GLY A 197 14.23 7.12 3.51
C GLY A 197 14.03 5.63 3.22
N PHE A 198 14.91 4.77 3.75
CA PHE A 198 14.72 3.32 3.79
C PHE A 198 14.70 2.86 5.25
N GLN A 199 13.53 2.43 5.73
CA GLN A 199 13.35 1.98 7.10
C GLN A 199 12.87 0.54 7.07
N VAL A 200 13.64 -0.38 7.67
CA VAL A 200 13.22 -1.77 7.84
C VAL A 200 13.71 -2.30 9.18
N ARG A 201 12.80 -2.88 9.95
CA ARG A 201 13.11 -3.55 11.21
C ARG A 201 12.53 -4.95 11.19
N ALA A 202 13.24 -5.90 11.80
CA ALA A 202 12.82 -7.29 11.87
C ALA A 202 12.73 -7.76 13.32
N TYR A 203 11.74 -8.61 13.60
CA TYR A 203 11.47 -9.13 14.94
C TYR A 203 11.19 -10.62 14.86
N SER A 204 11.86 -11.42 15.68
CA SER A 204 11.46 -12.80 15.95
C SER A 204 10.31 -12.76 16.95
N VAL A 205 9.09 -13.07 16.51
CA VAL A 205 7.87 -13.03 17.33
C VAL A 205 7.52 -14.44 17.78
N TYR A 206 7.28 -14.60 19.09
CA TYR A 206 6.91 -15.86 19.72
C TYR A 206 5.39 -15.87 20.00
N ALA A 207 4.61 -16.14 18.96
CA ALA A 207 3.17 -16.33 19.12
C ALA A 207 2.88 -17.66 19.84
N PRO A 208 1.69 -17.82 20.48
CA PRO A 208 1.40 -18.99 21.32
C PRO A 208 1.60 -20.36 20.62
N THR A 209 1.42 -20.40 19.31
CA THR A 209 1.42 -21.64 18.51
C THR A 209 2.56 -21.69 17.49
N ASP A 210 3.34 -20.62 17.35
CA ASP A 210 4.35 -20.54 16.31
C ASP A 210 5.39 -19.43 16.54
N THR A 211 6.56 -19.56 15.90
CA THR A 211 7.57 -18.51 15.86
C THR A 211 7.78 -18.07 14.42
N PHE A 212 7.79 -16.76 14.19
CA PHE A 212 7.99 -16.20 12.85
C PHE A 212 8.76 -14.90 12.89
N THR A 213 9.30 -14.51 11.73
CA THR A 213 9.94 -13.21 11.57
C THR A 213 8.95 -12.20 11.01
N LEU A 214 8.75 -11.10 11.74
CA LEU A 214 7.99 -9.94 11.28
C LEU A 214 8.94 -8.85 10.80
N PHE A 215 8.83 -8.45 9.55
CA PHE A 215 9.45 -7.24 9.02
C PHE A 215 8.43 -6.09 9.03
N ASN A 216 8.79 -5.00 9.70
CA ASN A 216 8.09 -3.72 9.63
C ASN A 216 8.88 -2.78 8.71
N MET A 217 8.25 -2.28 7.65
CA MET A 217 8.91 -1.57 6.57
C MET A 217 8.26 -0.23 6.26
N HIS A 218 9.09 0.74 5.88
CA HIS A 218 8.67 1.98 5.25
C HIS A 218 9.67 2.36 4.16
N LEU A 219 9.24 2.20 2.90
CA LEU A 219 10.07 2.48 1.72
C LEU A 219 10.03 3.96 1.34
N LYS A 220 10.91 4.36 0.42
CA LYS A 220 11.05 5.75 -0.03
C LYS A 220 9.72 6.33 -0.53
N SER A 221 9.30 7.41 0.11
CA SER A 221 8.21 8.26 -0.36
C SER A 221 8.61 9.09 -1.58
N ILE A 222 7.62 9.59 -2.33
CA ILE A 222 7.87 10.37 -3.55
C ILE A 222 8.49 11.75 -3.24
N GLY A 223 8.32 12.27 -2.02
CA GLY A 223 8.83 13.58 -1.63
C GLY A 223 8.12 14.74 -2.35
N LEU A 224 6.79 14.64 -2.50
CA LEU A 224 5.97 15.70 -3.08
C LEU A 224 5.98 16.94 -2.17
N ASN A 225 6.26 18.11 -2.74
CA ASN A 225 6.15 19.39 -2.02
C ASN A 225 4.71 19.90 -2.03
N HIS A 226 4.48 21.08 -1.44
CA HIS A 226 3.15 21.67 -1.38
C HIS A 226 2.61 21.94 -2.80
N GLU A 227 3.43 22.51 -3.68
CA GLU A 227 3.04 22.88 -5.05
C GLU A 227 2.62 21.65 -5.88
N ASP A 228 3.36 20.54 -5.76
CA ASP A 228 3.06 19.25 -6.37
C ASP A 228 1.68 18.72 -5.96
N LYS A 229 1.41 18.77 -4.64
CA LYS A 229 0.15 18.30 -4.04
C LYS A 229 -1.02 19.17 -4.47
N GLU A 230 -0.84 20.48 -4.48
CA GLU A 230 -1.87 21.42 -4.93
C GLU A 230 -2.20 21.23 -6.40
N LEU A 231 -1.20 21.09 -7.28
CA LEU A 231 -1.44 20.83 -8.69
C LEU A 231 -2.27 19.55 -8.88
N TYR A 232 -1.88 18.46 -8.22
CA TYR A 232 -2.61 17.20 -8.33
C TYR A 232 -4.05 17.34 -7.80
N ARG A 233 -4.24 18.04 -6.67
CA ARG A 233 -5.55 18.33 -6.10
C ARG A 233 -6.43 19.14 -7.05
N ASP A 234 -5.89 20.14 -7.73
CA ASP A 234 -6.64 21.02 -8.62
C ASP A 234 -7.07 20.31 -9.90
N ILE A 235 -6.15 19.52 -10.50
CA ILE A 235 -6.45 18.63 -11.63
C ILE A 235 -7.57 17.66 -11.26
N THR A 236 -7.48 17.01 -10.09
CA THR A 236 -8.48 15.99 -9.67
C THR A 236 -9.79 16.58 -9.16
N LYS A 237 -9.86 17.89 -8.89
CA LYS A 237 -11.10 18.62 -8.57
C LYS A 237 -11.80 19.16 -9.82
N GLY A 238 -11.19 19.07 -11.01
CA GLY A 238 -11.74 19.65 -12.23
C GLY A 238 -11.77 21.18 -12.22
N LYS A 239 -10.97 21.83 -11.34
CA LYS A 239 -10.82 23.28 -11.36
C LYS A 239 -9.85 23.65 -12.49
N THR A 240 -10.40 24.00 -13.64
CA THR A 240 -9.67 24.58 -14.78
C THR A 240 -9.71 26.11 -14.81
N GLU A 241 -10.36 26.76 -13.85
CA GLU A 241 -10.36 28.21 -13.72
C GLU A 241 -9.13 28.66 -12.94
N GLY A 242 -8.22 29.39 -13.60
CA GLY A 242 -6.95 29.84 -13.03
C GLY A 242 -5.77 28.91 -13.28
N THR A 243 -5.88 27.92 -14.18
CA THR A 243 -4.73 27.08 -14.57
C THR A 243 -3.55 27.96 -14.99
N PRO A 244 -2.37 27.79 -14.38
CA PRO A 244 -1.16 28.49 -14.78
C PRO A 244 -0.86 28.24 -16.27
N LEU A 245 -0.14 29.16 -16.90
CA LEU A 245 0.12 29.16 -18.34
C LEU A 245 0.63 27.77 -18.78
N SER A 246 0.29 27.30 -19.98
CA SER A 246 0.59 25.92 -20.42
C SER A 246 2.06 25.48 -20.25
N SER A 247 3.00 26.41 -20.10
CA SER A 247 4.41 26.21 -19.73
C SER A 247 4.60 25.81 -18.26
N GLU A 248 4.03 26.55 -17.31
CA GLU A 248 4.14 26.28 -15.87
C GLU A 248 3.54 24.91 -15.52
N LEU A 249 2.38 24.58 -16.11
CA LEU A 249 1.78 23.24 -15.98
C LEU A 249 2.68 22.12 -16.53
N LYS A 250 3.45 22.38 -17.61
CA LYS A 250 4.39 21.40 -18.15
C LYS A 250 5.58 21.21 -17.22
N GLU A 251 6.12 22.28 -16.64
CA GLU A 251 7.25 22.23 -15.72
C GLU A 251 6.91 21.48 -14.44
N ILE A 252 5.77 21.79 -13.80
CA ILE A 252 5.36 21.08 -12.59
C ILE A 252 5.08 19.59 -12.89
N ARG A 253 4.45 19.28 -14.03
CA ARG A 253 4.28 17.88 -14.47
C ARG A 253 5.62 17.17 -14.69
N HIS A 254 6.61 17.86 -15.25
CA HIS A 254 7.94 17.30 -15.46
C HIS A 254 8.65 17.03 -14.13
N SER A 255 8.56 17.97 -13.17
CA SER A 255 9.05 17.81 -11.80
C SER A 255 8.42 16.59 -11.11
N LEU A 256 7.08 16.47 -11.16
CA LEU A 256 6.34 15.34 -10.59
C LEU A 256 6.79 14.00 -11.16
N ILE A 257 6.89 13.89 -12.49
CA ILE A 257 7.36 12.66 -13.16
C ILE A 257 8.81 12.35 -12.80
N GLY A 258 9.64 13.38 -12.65
CA GLY A 258 11.03 13.27 -12.18
C GLY A 258 11.10 12.69 -10.77
N LYS A 259 10.34 13.23 -9.82
CA LYS A 259 10.26 12.76 -8.43
C LYS A 259 9.74 11.32 -8.34
N LEU A 260 8.68 11.00 -9.07
CA LEU A 260 8.16 9.63 -9.19
C LEU A 260 9.24 8.68 -9.73
N SER A 261 9.92 9.05 -10.80
CA SER A 261 10.97 8.23 -11.41
C SER A 261 12.12 7.97 -10.45
N GLU A 262 12.54 8.98 -9.70
CA GLU A 262 13.58 8.82 -8.68
C GLU A 262 13.12 7.91 -7.53
N ALA A 263 11.91 8.12 -7.02
CA ALA A 263 11.34 7.27 -5.99
C ALA A 263 11.25 5.80 -6.43
N PHE A 264 10.81 5.53 -7.67
CA PHE A 264 10.78 4.15 -8.21
C PHE A 264 12.18 3.51 -8.26
N ARG A 265 13.23 4.26 -8.64
CA ARG A 265 14.61 3.76 -8.65
C ARG A 265 15.10 3.44 -7.25
N GLN A 266 14.87 4.33 -6.29
CA GLN A 266 15.25 4.11 -4.89
C GLN A 266 14.50 2.90 -4.30
N ARG A 267 13.18 2.81 -4.51
CA ARG A 267 12.39 1.67 -4.07
C ARG A 267 12.82 0.36 -4.71
N ALA A 268 13.29 0.36 -5.95
CA ALA A 268 13.84 -0.85 -6.57
C ALA A 268 15.07 -1.36 -5.81
N VAL A 269 16.03 -0.49 -5.48
CA VAL A 269 17.23 -0.88 -4.68
C VAL A 269 16.83 -1.35 -3.29
N GLN A 270 15.90 -0.65 -2.64
CA GLN A 270 15.41 -1.01 -1.31
C GLN A 270 14.70 -2.38 -1.32
N ALA A 271 13.87 -2.65 -2.32
CA ALA A 271 13.14 -3.91 -2.46
C ALA A 271 14.08 -5.10 -2.67
N GLU A 272 15.14 -4.95 -3.47
CA GLU A 272 16.18 -6.00 -3.60
C GLU A 272 16.86 -6.27 -2.25
N LYS A 273 17.18 -5.21 -1.49
CA LYS A 273 17.76 -5.37 -0.15
C LYS A 273 16.80 -6.09 0.81
N VAL A 274 15.51 -5.75 0.80
CA VAL A 274 14.50 -6.42 1.63
C VAL A 274 14.38 -7.90 1.23
N LYS A 275 14.35 -8.19 -0.07
CA LYS A 275 14.34 -9.56 -0.59
C LYS A 275 15.55 -10.36 -0.07
N GLU A 276 16.76 -9.81 -0.18
CA GLU A 276 17.98 -10.45 0.36
C GLU A 276 17.87 -10.74 1.87
N LEU A 277 17.35 -9.78 2.66
CA LEU A 277 17.18 -9.96 4.10
C LEU A 277 16.16 -11.06 4.41
N VAL A 278 15.02 -11.08 3.71
CA VAL A 278 13.98 -12.11 3.88
C VAL A 278 14.50 -13.50 3.50
N ASP A 279 15.23 -13.62 2.39
CA ASP A 279 15.84 -14.87 1.94
C ASP A 279 16.91 -15.37 2.93
N SER A 280 17.68 -14.45 3.55
CA SER A 280 18.73 -14.81 4.52
C SER A 280 18.19 -15.37 5.84
N ILE A 281 17.00 -14.95 6.26
CA ILE A 281 16.38 -15.40 7.52
C ILE A 281 15.60 -16.70 7.30
N GLY A 282 14.90 -16.84 6.18
CA GLY A 282 14.12 -18.05 5.88
C GLY A 282 12.90 -18.23 6.78
N GLY A 283 12.35 -19.45 6.82
CA GLY A 283 11.23 -19.81 7.70
C GLY A 283 9.90 -19.09 7.43
N LYS A 284 9.05 -19.06 8.45
CA LYS A 284 7.76 -18.34 8.46
C LYS A 284 8.02 -16.84 8.60
N VAL A 285 7.47 -16.07 7.67
CA VAL A 285 7.77 -14.63 7.54
C VAL A 285 6.49 -13.86 7.24
N ILE A 286 6.37 -12.70 7.87
CA ILE A 286 5.44 -11.65 7.46
C ILE A 286 6.23 -10.38 7.21
N VAL A 287 6.02 -9.75 6.06
CA VAL A 287 6.56 -8.42 5.71
C VAL A 287 5.38 -7.47 5.55
N CYS A 288 5.28 -6.48 6.42
CA CYS A 288 4.21 -5.49 6.36
C CYS A 288 4.73 -4.07 6.50
N GLY A 289 3.91 -3.11 6.09
CA GLY A 289 4.23 -1.70 6.22
C GLY A 289 3.74 -0.86 5.07
N ASP A 290 4.30 0.33 4.99
CA ASP A 290 4.09 1.29 3.90
C ASP A 290 5.18 1.09 2.84
N PHE A 291 4.82 0.45 1.73
CA PHE A 291 5.75 0.19 0.63
C PHE A 291 5.90 1.43 -0.27
N ASN A 292 5.09 2.48 -0.03
CA ASN A 292 5.00 3.69 -0.84
C ASN A 292 4.71 3.44 -2.33
N ASP A 293 4.34 2.21 -2.70
CA ASP A 293 4.15 1.77 -4.09
C ASP A 293 2.89 0.94 -4.24
N VAL A 294 2.29 0.98 -5.43
CA VAL A 294 0.99 0.36 -5.69
C VAL A 294 1.11 -1.15 -5.93
N PRO A 295 0.00 -1.92 -5.86
CA PRO A 295 0.04 -3.37 -6.08
C PRO A 295 0.73 -3.73 -7.40
N LEU A 296 1.53 -4.80 -7.38
CA LEU A 296 2.23 -5.32 -8.55
C LEU A 296 3.24 -4.39 -9.22
N CYS A 297 3.60 -3.25 -8.62
CA CYS A 297 4.80 -2.51 -9.00
C CYS A 297 6.08 -3.31 -8.67
N TYR A 298 7.20 -2.89 -9.25
CA TYR A 298 8.47 -3.62 -9.15
C TYR A 298 8.89 -3.92 -7.71
N ALA A 299 8.76 -2.96 -6.80
CA ALA A 299 9.14 -3.13 -5.41
C ALA A 299 8.39 -4.29 -4.74
N ILE A 300 7.06 -4.34 -4.88
CA ILE A 300 6.22 -5.40 -4.33
C ILE A 300 6.60 -6.74 -4.97
N ARG A 301 6.66 -6.81 -6.32
CA ARG A 301 6.99 -8.05 -7.04
C ARG A 301 8.37 -8.61 -6.65
N THR A 302 9.34 -7.73 -6.43
CA THR A 302 10.69 -8.11 -6.02
C THR A 302 10.67 -8.76 -4.65
N ILE A 303 9.96 -8.16 -3.68
CA ILE A 303 9.84 -8.72 -2.33
C ILE A 303 9.01 -10.02 -2.35
N GLU A 304 7.92 -10.08 -3.13
CA GLU A 304 7.13 -11.30 -3.34
C GLU A 304 7.96 -12.44 -3.92
N SER A 305 8.95 -12.14 -4.77
CA SER A 305 9.82 -13.16 -5.38
C SER A 305 10.69 -13.92 -4.38
N ALA A 306 10.76 -13.50 -3.11
CA ALA A 306 11.27 -14.28 -1.98
C ALA A 306 10.32 -15.43 -1.55
N GLY A 307 9.35 -15.81 -2.39
CA GLY A 307 8.36 -16.83 -2.08
C GLY A 307 7.27 -16.36 -1.12
N LEU A 308 6.99 -15.05 -1.09
CA LEU A 308 5.90 -14.46 -0.32
C LEU A 308 4.65 -14.28 -1.19
N LYS A 309 3.48 -14.22 -0.55
CA LYS A 309 2.19 -13.92 -1.18
C LYS A 309 1.58 -12.65 -0.56
N ASP A 310 0.87 -11.83 -1.34
CA ASP A 310 0.08 -10.70 -0.82
C ASP A 310 -1.20 -11.17 -0.10
N ALA A 311 -1.31 -10.92 1.21
CA ALA A 311 -2.48 -11.24 2.02
C ALA A 311 -3.77 -10.59 1.49
N TYR A 312 -3.69 -9.37 0.95
CA TYR A 312 -4.85 -8.67 0.40
C TYR A 312 -5.42 -9.42 -0.80
N THR A 313 -4.56 -9.79 -1.74
CA THR A 313 -4.96 -10.58 -2.91
C THR A 313 -5.57 -11.93 -2.52
N GLN A 314 -5.06 -12.56 -1.46
CA GLN A 314 -5.47 -13.90 -1.06
C GLN A 314 -6.78 -13.95 -0.28
N ALA A 315 -7.11 -12.91 0.50
CA ALA A 315 -8.23 -13.00 1.45
C ALA A 315 -9.07 -11.72 1.62
N ALA A 316 -8.79 -10.64 0.89
CA ALA A 316 -9.63 -9.43 0.90
C ALA A 316 -10.72 -9.47 -0.18
N LEU A 317 -11.66 -8.52 -0.08
CA LEU A 317 -12.75 -8.32 -1.03
C LEU A 317 -12.75 -6.87 -1.55
N GLY A 318 -12.75 -6.72 -2.87
CA GLY A 318 -12.85 -5.45 -3.57
C GLY A 318 -11.55 -4.65 -3.61
N TYR A 319 -11.65 -3.42 -4.12
CA TYR A 319 -10.55 -2.46 -4.12
C TYR A 319 -10.41 -1.79 -2.74
N ALA A 320 -9.17 -1.54 -2.32
CA ALA A 320 -8.88 -0.68 -1.19
C ALA A 320 -8.00 0.49 -1.59
N VAL A 321 -8.17 1.55 -0.83
CA VAL A 321 -7.28 2.69 -0.70
C VAL A 321 -6.71 2.62 0.70
N THR A 322 -5.41 2.82 0.86
CA THR A 322 -4.75 2.94 2.17
C THR A 322 -4.22 4.34 2.38
N PHE A 323 -3.69 5.01 1.36
CA PHE A 323 -3.34 6.44 1.42
C PHE A 323 -4.45 7.30 0.83
N HIS A 324 -4.82 8.39 1.49
CA HIS A 324 -5.96 9.23 1.05
C HIS A 324 -5.73 10.74 1.12
N ALA A 325 -4.58 11.19 1.64
CA ALA A 325 -4.25 12.62 1.65
C ALA A 325 -4.14 13.21 0.24
N ASP A 326 -4.45 14.51 0.12
CA ASP A 326 -4.35 15.30 -1.11
C ASP A 326 -5.05 14.67 -2.33
N ARG A 327 -6.05 13.79 -2.12
CA ARG A 327 -6.79 13.02 -3.13
C ARG A 327 -5.97 11.93 -3.84
N PHE A 328 -4.82 11.55 -3.29
CA PHE A 328 -4.03 10.43 -3.78
C PHE A 328 -4.59 9.11 -3.26
N TYR A 329 -5.62 8.58 -3.93
CA TYR A 329 -6.33 7.38 -3.49
C TYR A 329 -5.62 6.09 -3.93
N PHE A 330 -4.53 5.73 -3.25
CA PHE A 330 -3.71 4.55 -3.57
C PHE A 330 -3.70 3.51 -2.45
N ARG A 331 -3.50 2.23 -2.82
CA ARG A 331 -3.11 1.16 -1.88
C ARG A 331 -1.60 1.05 -1.88
N ILE A 332 -0.94 1.61 -0.88
CA ILE A 332 0.52 1.59 -0.72
C ILE A 332 0.99 0.84 0.54
N ASP A 333 0.05 0.49 1.41
CA ASP A 333 0.30 -0.36 2.57
C ASP A 333 -0.04 -1.82 2.22
N HIS A 334 0.89 -2.73 2.51
CA HIS A 334 0.78 -4.14 2.12
C HIS A 334 1.17 -5.07 3.26
N ILE A 335 0.68 -6.31 3.19
CA ILE A 335 1.07 -7.41 4.08
C ILE A 335 1.40 -8.61 3.18
N LEU A 336 2.69 -8.94 3.09
CA LEU A 336 3.20 -10.11 2.37
C LEU A 336 3.54 -11.20 3.39
N TYR A 337 3.33 -12.48 3.07
CA TYR A 337 3.52 -13.58 4.02
C TYR A 337 4.02 -14.87 3.38
N ARG A 338 4.60 -15.75 4.21
CA ARG A 338 4.96 -17.15 3.89
C ARG A 338 4.82 -18.04 5.13
N GLY A 339 4.20 -19.21 4.95
CA GLY A 339 4.01 -20.22 6.00
C GLY A 339 2.82 -19.95 6.93
N PHE A 340 1.85 -19.16 6.46
CA PHE A 340 0.59 -18.86 7.14
C PHE A 340 -0.56 -18.87 6.14
N THR A 341 -1.78 -19.01 6.64
CA THR A 341 -3.00 -18.80 5.88
C THR A 341 -3.68 -17.51 6.36
N PRO A 342 -3.82 -16.47 5.51
CA PRO A 342 -4.49 -15.24 5.87
C PRO A 342 -6.02 -15.40 5.78
N SER A 343 -6.73 -14.76 6.69
CA SER A 343 -8.18 -14.58 6.66
C SER A 343 -8.54 -13.16 7.11
N ASN A 344 -9.78 -12.75 6.87
CA ASN A 344 -10.34 -11.48 7.35
C ASN A 344 -9.48 -10.24 7.02
N VAL A 345 -8.88 -10.22 5.83
CA VAL A 345 -7.99 -9.12 5.43
C VAL A 345 -8.80 -7.89 5.07
N LYS A 346 -8.62 -6.81 5.83
CA LYS A 346 -9.46 -5.61 5.76
C LYS A 346 -8.65 -4.35 5.94
N ARG A 347 -8.91 -3.38 5.06
CA ARG A 347 -8.55 -1.97 5.27
C ARG A 347 -9.65 -1.31 6.11
N ILE A 348 -9.30 -0.64 7.20
CA ILE A 348 -10.29 -0.03 8.11
C ILE A 348 -10.31 1.48 7.88
N THR A 349 -11.45 2.03 7.44
CA THR A 349 -11.58 3.47 7.22
C THR A 349 -11.58 4.22 8.54
N THR A 350 -10.70 5.21 8.68
CA THR A 350 -10.54 5.99 9.92
C THR A 350 -9.94 7.37 9.62
N PRO A 351 -10.36 8.44 10.31
CA PRO A 351 -9.83 9.78 10.05
C PRO A 351 -8.58 10.12 10.87
N HIS A 352 -7.95 9.15 11.54
CA HIS A 352 -6.88 9.40 12.53
C HIS A 352 -5.45 9.41 11.94
N SER A 353 -5.33 9.29 10.62
CA SER A 353 -4.08 9.42 9.84
C SER A 353 -4.47 9.71 8.39
N ASP A 354 -3.52 10.22 7.60
CA ASP A 354 -3.57 10.23 6.14
C ASP A 354 -3.48 8.84 5.49
N HIS A 355 -3.22 7.82 6.30
CA HIS A 355 -3.36 6.41 5.96
C HIS A 355 -4.57 5.76 6.65
N TYR A 356 -5.08 4.71 6.02
CA TYR A 356 -5.99 3.75 6.62
C TYR A 356 -5.21 2.48 6.94
N PRO A 357 -5.34 1.92 8.15
CA PRO A 357 -4.65 0.69 8.53
C PRO A 357 -5.14 -0.49 7.69
N LEU A 358 -4.23 -1.44 7.47
CA LEU A 358 -4.53 -2.74 6.91
C LEU A 358 -4.38 -3.81 8.00
N THR A 359 -5.37 -4.70 8.10
CA THR A 359 -5.40 -5.78 9.08
C THR A 359 -5.54 -7.13 8.40
N ALA A 360 -4.95 -8.16 9.00
CA ALA A 360 -5.07 -9.55 8.59
C ALA A 360 -5.11 -10.46 9.81
N VAL A 361 -5.91 -11.51 9.75
CA VAL A 361 -5.84 -12.62 10.71
C VAL A 361 -4.99 -13.71 10.07
N PHE A 362 -4.02 -14.26 10.80
CA PHE A 362 -3.16 -15.34 10.33
C PHE A 362 -3.33 -16.58 11.18
N THR A 363 -3.43 -17.73 10.52
CA THR A 363 -3.35 -19.05 11.13
C THR A 363 -2.11 -19.76 10.58
N PRO A 364 -1.27 -20.41 11.41
CA PRO A 364 -0.14 -21.20 10.93
C PRO A 364 -0.55 -22.25 9.89
N ASP A 365 0.25 -22.41 8.82
CA ASP A 365 0.07 -23.55 7.92
C ASP A 365 0.38 -24.85 8.67
N ARG A 366 -0.47 -25.87 8.50
CA ARG A 366 -0.34 -27.21 9.12
C ARG A 366 0.71 -28.07 8.44
#